data_AF-A0A9W4S7P3-F1
#
_entry.id   AF-A0A9W4S7P3-F1
#
_cell.length_a   1.000
_cell.length_b   1.000
_cell.length_c   1.000
_cell.angle_alpha   90.00
_cell.angle_beta   90.00
_cell.angle_gamma   90.00
#
_symmetry.space_group_name_H-M   'P 1'
#
loop_
_entity.id
_entity.type
_entity.pdbx_description
1 polymer ?
#
loop_
_entity_poly.entity_id
_entity_poly.type
_entity_poly.pdbx_seq_one_letter_code
_entity_poly.pdbx_strand_id
1 'polypeptide(L)'
;MAATVTSRFAQDPEAKSAGMIIDTFGISEKSTSGLDSFAHVVEELSANIIIVLGSATLNAEVQKRFASEKTSLGEPYSIVLLDKSEGVAERDEGFIQQVCEASIKEYFFGTVGRTLSPATQQVDFDSLTIYRLGDNSTYGGADDGLTRVDSSQLMAHWTLPVVYALVRDSPETIRTSNIMGYVYVADIDKEKRKLRILAPVGGRLGDRPLLMGKWPEPYINLLG
;
A
#
# COMPACT_ATOMS: atom_id res chain seq x y z
N MET A 1 -1.92 6.64 8.11
CA MET A 1 -2.15 5.32 8.74
C MET A 1 -2.12 5.42 10.26
N ALA A 2 -1.04 5.89 10.87
CA ALA A 2 -0.89 5.87 12.33
C ALA A 2 -1.99 6.63 13.09
N ALA A 3 -2.41 7.81 12.62
CA ALA A 3 -3.55 8.51 13.20
C ALA A 3 -4.82 7.63 13.32
N THR A 4 -5.09 6.79 12.31
CA THR A 4 -6.21 5.83 12.31
C THR A 4 -6.00 4.71 13.33
N VAL A 5 -4.76 4.20 13.46
CA VAL A 5 -4.40 3.18 14.47
C VAL A 5 -4.57 3.74 15.87
N THR A 6 -4.06 4.94 16.14
CA THR A 6 -4.21 5.64 17.42
C THR A 6 -5.68 5.88 17.76
N SER A 7 -6.48 6.30 16.78
CA SER A 7 -7.93 6.44 16.94
C SER A 7 -8.60 5.10 17.28
N ARG A 8 -8.18 3.99 16.64
CA ARG A 8 -8.68 2.66 16.98
C ARG A 8 -8.32 2.25 18.41
N PHE A 9 -7.09 2.47 18.85
CA PHE A 9 -6.67 2.18 20.22
C PHE A 9 -7.41 3.02 21.26
N ALA A 10 -7.82 4.24 20.93
CA ALA A 10 -8.66 5.05 21.81
C ALA A 10 -10.07 4.47 22.00
N GLN A 11 -10.59 3.76 20.98
CA GLN A 11 -11.95 3.23 20.96
C GLN A 11 -12.04 1.75 21.36
N ASP A 12 -10.92 1.02 21.32
CA ASP A 12 -10.86 -0.43 21.50
C ASP A 12 -9.84 -0.79 22.61
N PRO A 13 -10.31 -0.91 23.87
CA PRO A 13 -9.42 -1.20 25.00
C PRO A 13 -8.70 -2.54 24.89
N GLU A 14 -9.33 -3.55 24.28
CA GLU A 14 -8.73 -4.87 24.10
C GLU A 14 -7.56 -4.79 23.11
N ALA A 15 -7.79 -4.18 21.94
CA ALA A 15 -6.72 -3.96 20.95
C ALA A 15 -5.58 -3.12 21.53
N LYS A 16 -5.90 -2.06 22.29
CA LYS A 16 -4.89 -1.23 22.96
C LYS A 16 -4.05 -2.03 23.96
N SER A 17 -4.68 -2.92 24.74
CA SER A 17 -3.97 -3.76 25.71
C SER A 17 -3.09 -4.83 25.06
N ALA A 18 -3.49 -5.33 23.88
CA ALA A 18 -2.72 -6.30 23.10
C ALA A 18 -1.50 -5.68 22.41
N GLY A 19 -1.55 -4.38 22.10
CA GLY A 19 -0.48 -3.67 21.41
C GLY A 19 -0.50 -3.88 19.90
N MET A 20 0.65 -3.68 19.24
CA MET A 20 0.79 -3.77 17.79
C MET A 20 2.15 -4.39 17.42
N ILE A 21 2.14 -5.24 16.39
CA ILE A 21 3.36 -5.72 15.73
C ILE A 21 3.44 -5.01 14.38
N ILE A 22 4.57 -4.34 14.13
CA ILE A 22 4.81 -3.56 12.91
C ILE A 22 5.85 -4.31 12.08
N ASP A 23 5.44 -4.84 10.94
CA ASP A 23 6.37 -5.37 9.95
C ASP A 23 6.80 -4.24 9.01
N THR A 24 8.10 -4.10 8.78
CA THR A 24 8.69 -3.00 8.01
C THR A 24 9.35 -3.49 6.74
N PHE A 25 9.64 -2.58 5.82
CA PHE A 25 10.48 -2.88 4.66
C PHE A 25 11.91 -3.26 5.11
N GLY A 26 12.63 -3.99 4.25
CA GLY A 26 14.03 -4.32 4.48
C GLY A 26 14.92 -3.07 4.41
N ILE A 27 15.71 -2.83 5.44
CA ILE A 27 16.61 -1.67 5.53
C ILE A 27 18.04 -2.12 5.25
N SER A 28 18.70 -1.43 4.33
CA SER A 28 20.15 -1.60 4.14
C SER A 28 20.91 -0.78 5.16
N GLU A 29 21.93 -1.37 5.77
CA GLU A 29 22.85 -0.73 6.73
C GLU A 29 23.49 0.56 6.20
N LYS A 30 23.60 0.70 4.87
CA LYS A 30 24.21 1.86 4.20
C LYS A 30 23.21 2.93 3.78
N SER A 31 21.91 2.67 3.94
CA SER A 31 20.86 3.56 3.46
C SER A 31 20.41 4.50 4.58
N THR A 32 20.95 5.71 4.60
CA THR A 32 20.51 6.77 5.51
C THR A 32 19.02 7.07 5.32
N SER A 33 18.56 7.18 4.07
CA SER A 33 17.14 7.42 3.77
C SER A 33 16.23 6.27 4.24
N GLY A 34 16.70 5.02 4.17
CA GLY A 34 16.00 3.86 4.70
C GLY A 34 15.89 3.90 6.22
N LEU A 35 16.96 4.29 6.90
CA LEU A 35 16.98 4.45 8.36
C LEU A 35 16.09 5.61 8.83
N ASP A 36 16.08 6.73 8.11
CA ASP A 36 15.20 7.88 8.39
C ASP A 36 13.73 7.52 8.18
N SER A 37 13.43 6.78 7.11
CA SER A 37 12.07 6.28 6.85
C SER A 37 11.63 5.29 7.94
N PHE A 38 12.52 4.43 8.41
CA PHE A 38 12.26 3.53 9.53
C PHE A 38 12.02 4.29 10.84
N ALA A 39 12.85 5.29 11.13
CA ALA A 39 12.66 6.12 12.32
C ALA A 39 11.33 6.87 12.30
N HIS A 40 10.94 7.39 11.14
CA HIS A 40 9.63 7.98 10.97
C HIS A 40 8.49 6.97 11.26
N VAL A 41 8.61 5.71 10.83
CA VAL A 41 7.63 4.65 11.17
C VAL A 41 7.58 4.40 12.68
N VAL A 42 8.74 4.30 13.35
CA VAL A 42 8.84 4.09 14.81
C VAL A 42 8.16 5.22 15.58
N GLU A 43 8.43 6.47 15.22
CA GLU A 43 7.87 7.66 15.86
C GLU A 43 6.36 7.77 15.62
N GLU A 44 5.93 7.69 14.35
CA GLU A 44 4.56 7.92 13.93
C GLU A 44 3.62 6.85 14.51
N LEU A 45 4.08 5.59 14.63
CA LEU A 45 3.34 4.49 15.26
C LEU A 45 3.62 4.33 16.76
N SER A 46 4.44 5.19 17.36
CA SER A 46 4.79 5.16 18.79
C SER A 46 5.29 3.79 19.26
N ALA A 47 6.17 3.15 18.50
CA ALA A 47 6.78 1.90 18.90
C ALA A 47 7.68 2.10 20.13
N ASN A 48 7.80 1.09 20.99
CA ASN A 48 8.64 1.12 22.19
C ASN A 48 9.70 0.00 22.22
N ILE A 49 9.46 -1.06 21.45
CA ILE A 49 10.38 -2.19 21.27
C ILE A 49 10.74 -2.28 19.78
N ILE A 50 12.04 -2.32 19.50
CA ILE A 50 12.59 -2.45 18.15
C ILE A 50 13.34 -3.78 18.08
N ILE A 51 12.96 -4.62 17.13
CA ILE A 51 13.60 -5.91 16.90
C ILE A 51 14.41 -5.83 15.60
N VAL A 52 15.71 -6.08 15.69
CA VAL A 52 16.61 -6.15 14.53
C VAL A 52 16.95 -7.62 14.27
N LEU A 53 16.75 -8.06 13.03
CA LEU A 53 16.95 -9.46 12.63
C LEU A 53 18.26 -9.65 11.86
N GLY A 54 19.14 -10.51 12.35
CA GLY A 54 20.25 -11.10 11.61
C GLY A 54 21.40 -10.17 11.21
N SER A 55 21.40 -8.90 11.64
CA SER A 55 22.50 -7.96 11.37
C SER A 55 22.94 -7.20 12.63
N ALA A 56 24.14 -7.53 13.10
CA ALA A 56 24.79 -6.81 14.19
C ALA A 56 25.18 -5.37 13.78
N THR A 57 25.55 -5.16 12.51
CA THR A 57 25.89 -3.84 11.99
C THR A 57 24.66 -2.94 11.96
N LEU A 58 23.53 -3.44 11.46
CA LEU A 58 22.27 -2.69 11.46
C LEU A 58 21.82 -2.42 12.89
N ASN A 59 22.00 -3.37 13.80
CA ASN A 59 21.69 -3.18 15.21
C ASN A 59 22.50 -2.05 15.83
N ALA A 60 23.81 -1.97 15.56
CA ALA A 60 24.65 -0.88 16.03
C ALA A 60 24.20 0.49 15.48
N GLU A 61 23.82 0.56 14.20
CA GLU A 61 23.34 1.82 13.62
C GLU A 61 21.96 2.24 14.16
N VAL A 62 21.04 1.28 14.37
CA VAL A 62 19.75 1.53 15.03
C VAL A 62 19.97 1.99 16.47
N GLN A 63 20.83 1.31 17.24
CA GLN A 63 21.17 1.73 18.60
C GLN A 63 21.70 3.16 18.63
N LYS A 64 22.60 3.51 17.72
CA LYS A 64 23.16 4.85 17.59
C LYS A 64 22.09 5.88 17.21
N ARG A 65 21.19 5.57 16.27
CA ARG A 65 20.12 6.45 15.81
C ARG A 65 19.09 6.75 16.90
N PHE A 66 18.81 5.81 17.79
CA PHE A 66 17.83 5.98 18.87
C PHE A 66 18.47 6.21 20.26
N ALA A 67 19.79 6.36 20.36
CA ALA A 67 20.50 6.53 21.63
C ALA A 67 20.07 7.78 22.43
N SER A 68 19.80 8.88 21.72
CA SER A 68 19.35 10.14 22.32
C SER A 68 17.83 10.32 22.27
N GLU A 69 17.13 9.40 21.62
CA GLU A 69 15.69 9.48 21.43
C GLU A 69 14.95 8.70 22.50
N LYS A 70 13.70 9.10 22.72
CA LYS A 70 12.85 8.51 23.73
C LYS A 70 11.49 8.21 23.12
N THR A 71 10.82 7.22 23.69
CA THR A 71 9.44 6.90 23.35
C THR A 71 8.53 8.08 23.67
N SER A 72 7.27 8.00 23.23
CA SER A 72 6.23 8.99 23.57
C SER A 72 5.97 9.14 25.08
N LEU A 73 6.44 8.18 25.90
CA LEU A 73 6.38 8.21 27.36
C LEU A 73 7.68 8.69 28.03
N GLY A 74 8.70 9.08 27.26
CA GLY A 74 9.97 9.59 27.78
C GLY A 74 10.96 8.49 28.22
N GLU A 75 10.70 7.25 27.85
CA GLU A 75 11.51 6.08 28.16
C GLU A 75 12.53 5.80 27.04
N PRO A 76 13.68 5.17 27.33
CA PRO A 76 14.58 4.69 26.28
C PRO A 76 13.93 3.55 25.48
N TYR A 77 14.23 3.47 24.17
CA TYR A 77 13.78 2.37 23.32
C TYR A 77 14.42 1.03 23.73
N SER A 78 13.62 -0.04 23.75
CA SER A 78 14.15 -1.40 23.94
C SER A 78 14.55 -1.98 22.58
N ILE A 79 15.86 -2.08 22.32
CA ILE A 79 16.38 -2.56 21.04
C ILE A 79 16.96 -3.95 21.22
N VAL A 80 16.40 -4.94 20.51
CA VAL A 80 16.75 -6.35 20.65
C VAL A 80 17.29 -6.86 19.31
N LEU A 81 18.49 -7.44 19.34
CA LEU A 81 19.04 -8.20 18.21
C LEU A 81 18.61 -9.66 18.32
N LEU A 82 18.03 -10.20 17.25
CA LEU A 82 17.73 -11.62 17.12
C LEU A 82 18.46 -12.21 15.92
N ASP A 83 18.89 -13.46 16.05
CA ASP A 83 19.47 -14.20 14.94
C ASP A 83 18.40 -14.54 13.89
N LYS A 84 18.82 -14.56 12.63
CA LYS A 84 17.97 -15.04 11.53
C LYS A 84 17.80 -16.56 11.69
N SER A 85 16.56 -17.04 11.56
CA SER A 85 16.29 -18.47 11.55
C SER A 85 16.93 -19.16 10.33
N GLU A 86 17.55 -20.32 10.54
CA GLU A 86 18.24 -21.10 9.51
C GLU A 86 17.31 -21.56 8.37
N GLY A 87 16.00 -21.65 8.63
CA GLY A 87 15.00 -22.04 7.61
C GLY A 87 14.58 -20.91 6.67
N VAL A 88 15.07 -19.69 6.85
CA VAL A 88 14.64 -18.53 6.03
C VAL A 88 15.42 -18.49 4.73
N ALA A 89 14.75 -18.92 3.66
CA ALA A 89 15.27 -18.81 2.29
C ALA A 89 15.19 -17.39 1.74
N GLU A 90 16.13 -17.04 0.87
CA GLU A 90 16.06 -15.83 0.07
C GLU A 90 14.96 -15.94 -0.99
N ARG A 91 14.30 -14.82 -1.26
CA ARG A 91 13.23 -14.71 -2.24
C ARG A 91 13.75 -13.91 -3.42
N ASP A 92 13.79 -14.52 -4.59
CA ASP A 92 14.13 -13.81 -5.82
C ASP A 92 12.96 -12.95 -6.33
N GLU A 93 13.25 -12.05 -7.28
CA GLU A 93 12.26 -11.14 -7.85
C GLU A 93 11.08 -11.88 -8.51
N GLY A 94 11.35 -13.03 -9.14
CA GLY A 94 10.32 -13.84 -9.79
C GLY A 94 9.36 -14.46 -8.78
N PHE A 95 9.88 -14.94 -7.64
CA PHE A 95 9.08 -15.43 -6.53
C PHE A 95 8.20 -14.31 -5.94
N ILE A 96 8.77 -13.12 -5.71
CA ILE A 96 8.01 -11.98 -5.18
C ILE A 96 6.89 -11.58 -6.15
N GLN A 97 7.19 -11.51 -7.45
CA GLN A 97 6.18 -11.23 -8.48
C GLN A 97 5.04 -12.25 -8.44
N GLN A 98 5.35 -13.55 -8.38
CA GLN A 98 4.34 -14.60 -8.30
C GLN A 98 3.46 -14.49 -7.04
N VAL A 99 4.05 -14.13 -5.89
CA VAL A 99 3.32 -13.89 -4.63
C VAL A 99 2.40 -12.66 -4.74
N CYS A 100 2.88 -11.58 -5.35
CA CYS A 100 2.06 -10.38 -5.63
C CYS A 100 0.87 -10.72 -6.53
N GLU A 101 1.11 -11.42 -7.66
CA GLU A 101 0.07 -11.86 -8.58
C GLU A 101 -0.95 -12.77 -7.90
N ALA A 102 -0.49 -13.72 -7.09
CA ALA A 102 -1.36 -14.61 -6.32
C ALA A 102 -2.23 -13.83 -5.31
N SER A 103 -1.67 -12.83 -4.64
CA SER A 103 -2.40 -11.99 -3.68
C SER A 103 -3.50 -11.16 -4.35
N ILE A 104 -3.23 -10.65 -5.56
CA ILE A 104 -4.23 -9.90 -6.34
C ILE A 104 -5.31 -10.84 -6.86
N LYS A 105 -4.97 -12.05 -7.32
CA LYS A 105 -5.95 -13.07 -7.70
C LYS A 105 -6.83 -13.47 -6.52
N GLU A 106 -6.23 -13.70 -5.35
CA GLU A 106 -6.94 -14.04 -4.12
C GLU A 106 -7.93 -12.94 -3.71
N TYR A 107 -7.56 -11.66 -3.85
CA TYR A 107 -8.46 -10.55 -3.55
C TYR A 107 -9.78 -10.61 -4.36
N PHE A 108 -9.72 -10.97 -5.65
CA PHE A 108 -10.91 -11.02 -6.50
C PHE A 108 -11.64 -12.36 -6.47
N PHE A 109 -10.90 -13.48 -6.45
CA PHE A 109 -11.45 -14.83 -6.62
C PHE A 109 -11.43 -15.68 -5.35
N GLY A 110 -10.82 -15.18 -4.27
CA GLY A 110 -10.67 -15.90 -3.01
C GLY A 110 -9.65 -17.02 -3.07
N THR A 111 -9.71 -17.91 -2.08
CA THR A 111 -8.81 -19.07 -1.93
C THR A 111 -9.54 -20.40 -2.13
N VAL A 112 -8.76 -21.48 -2.18
CA VAL A 112 -9.31 -22.84 -2.15
C VAL A 112 -10.15 -23.01 -0.88
N GLY A 113 -11.44 -23.33 -1.05
CA GLY A 113 -12.40 -23.47 0.03
C GLY A 113 -13.10 -22.17 0.45
N ARG A 114 -12.70 -21.01 -0.09
CA ARG A 114 -13.37 -19.71 0.09
C ARG A 114 -13.39 -18.94 -1.22
N THR A 115 -14.06 -19.52 -2.22
CA THR A 115 -14.15 -18.92 -3.56
C THR A 115 -15.06 -17.70 -3.55
N LEU A 116 -14.62 -16.62 -4.19
CA LEU A 116 -15.39 -15.41 -4.43
C LEU A 116 -15.84 -15.35 -5.89
N SER A 117 -16.95 -14.65 -6.14
CA SER A 117 -17.50 -14.44 -7.49
C SER A 117 -17.47 -12.95 -7.81
N PRO A 118 -16.35 -12.43 -8.34
CA PRO A 118 -16.25 -11.01 -8.69
C PRO A 118 -17.18 -10.69 -9.88
N ALA A 119 -17.60 -9.44 -9.96
CA ALA A 119 -18.55 -8.97 -10.96
C ALA A 119 -17.84 -8.21 -12.09
N THR A 120 -18.07 -8.63 -13.32
CA THR A 120 -17.63 -7.89 -14.52
C THR A 120 -18.70 -6.91 -14.94
N GLN A 121 -18.31 -5.67 -15.21
CA GLN A 121 -19.19 -4.62 -15.69
C GLN A 121 -18.56 -3.84 -16.83
N GLN A 122 -19.41 -3.35 -17.74
CA GLN A 122 -19.01 -2.46 -18.81
C GLN A 122 -19.38 -1.03 -18.42
N VAL A 123 -18.41 -0.12 -18.44
CA VAL A 123 -18.57 1.28 -18.03
C VAL A 123 -18.07 2.21 -19.11
N ASP A 124 -18.68 3.37 -19.24
CA ASP A 124 -18.29 4.38 -20.23
C ASP A 124 -17.04 5.12 -19.75
N PHE A 125 -16.18 5.56 -20.69
CA PHE A 125 -14.95 6.30 -20.36
C PHE A 125 -15.21 7.51 -19.46
N ASP A 126 -16.30 8.23 -19.76
CA ASP A 126 -16.65 9.47 -19.08
C ASP A 126 -17.26 9.24 -17.70
N SER A 127 -17.60 7.99 -17.35
CA SER A 127 -18.15 7.62 -16.05
C SER A 127 -17.09 7.39 -14.97
N LEU A 128 -15.82 7.26 -15.37
CA LEU A 128 -14.69 7.09 -14.45
C LEU A 128 -13.85 8.34 -14.40
N THR A 129 -13.41 8.70 -13.20
CA THR A 129 -12.35 9.69 -13.03
C THR A 129 -11.12 9.02 -12.46
N ILE A 130 -10.08 8.99 -13.27
CA ILE A 130 -8.82 8.34 -12.94
C ILE A 130 -7.77 9.43 -12.75
N TYR A 131 -7.07 9.36 -11.63
CA TYR A 131 -5.99 10.26 -11.31
C TYR A 131 -4.67 9.51 -11.26
N ARG A 132 -3.58 10.20 -11.57
CA ARG A 132 -2.22 9.75 -11.32
C ARG A 132 -1.61 10.67 -10.27
N LEU A 133 -1.01 10.06 -9.24
CA LEU A 133 -0.17 10.80 -8.31
C LEU A 133 1.11 11.20 -9.04
N GLY A 134 1.51 12.46 -8.91
CA GLY A 134 2.78 12.91 -9.47
C GLY A 134 3.95 12.06 -8.97
N ASP A 135 4.92 11.83 -9.85
CA ASP A 135 6.13 11.11 -9.49
C ASP A 135 6.94 12.01 -8.55
N ASN A 136 7.22 11.53 -7.34
CA ASN A 136 8.18 12.17 -6.45
C ASN A 136 9.58 11.95 -7.06
N SER A 137 9.93 12.78 -8.04
CA SER A 137 11.18 12.66 -8.77
C SER A 137 12.35 12.84 -7.80
N THR A 138 13.36 11.98 -7.91
CA THR A 138 14.64 12.05 -7.18
C THR A 138 15.40 13.37 -7.40
N TYR A 139 14.90 14.23 -8.30
CA TYR A 139 15.47 15.49 -8.73
C TYR A 139 14.55 16.67 -8.38
N GLY A 140 14.15 16.81 -7.11
CA GLY A 140 13.79 18.10 -6.50
C GLY A 140 12.62 18.89 -7.10
N GLY A 141 11.85 18.32 -8.02
CA GLY A 141 10.57 18.86 -8.48
C GLY A 141 9.47 18.00 -7.91
N ALA A 142 8.97 18.34 -6.73
CA ALA A 142 7.76 17.74 -6.19
C ALA A 142 6.57 18.26 -7.00
N ASP A 143 6.25 17.63 -8.13
CA ASP A 143 4.88 17.67 -8.62
C ASP A 143 4.06 16.80 -7.66
N ASP A 144 3.71 17.38 -6.51
CA ASP A 144 2.89 16.74 -5.48
C ASP A 144 1.41 16.65 -5.91
N GLY A 145 1.14 17.04 -7.16
CA GLY A 145 -0.18 17.19 -7.75
C GLY A 145 -0.84 15.86 -8.08
N LEU A 146 -2.16 15.86 -7.92
CA LEU A 146 -3.04 14.83 -8.44
C LEU A 146 -3.46 15.22 -9.85
N THR A 147 -3.00 14.49 -10.87
CA THR A 147 -3.29 14.80 -12.27
C THR A 147 -4.36 13.87 -12.82
N ARG A 148 -5.39 14.43 -13.48
CA ARG A 148 -6.41 13.59 -14.14
C ARG A 148 -5.81 12.95 -15.39
N VAL A 149 -6.05 11.65 -15.56
CA VAL A 149 -5.56 10.87 -16.70
C VAL A 149 -6.74 10.32 -17.49
N ASP A 150 -6.66 10.43 -18.81
CA ASP A 150 -7.63 9.82 -19.71
C ASP A 150 -7.45 8.31 -19.82
N SER A 151 -8.57 7.60 -19.95
CA SER A 151 -8.57 6.15 -20.17
C SER A 151 -7.82 5.81 -21.47
N SER A 152 -6.82 4.94 -21.38
CA SER A 152 -5.98 4.54 -22.52
C SER A 152 -5.70 3.04 -22.52
N GLN A 153 -5.40 2.45 -23.69
CA GLN A 153 -5.14 1.00 -23.83
C GLN A 153 -4.04 0.50 -22.88
N LEU A 154 -3.10 1.37 -22.52
CA LEU A 154 -2.01 1.06 -21.61
C LEU A 154 -2.48 0.71 -20.19
N MET A 155 -3.74 0.99 -19.87
CA MET A 155 -4.35 0.70 -18.57
C MET A 155 -5.05 -0.67 -18.55
N ALA A 156 -5.10 -1.38 -19.69
CA ALA A 156 -5.58 -2.76 -19.69
C ALA A 156 -4.71 -3.61 -18.78
N HIS A 157 -5.35 -4.48 -17.99
CA HIS A 157 -4.75 -5.33 -16.98
C HIS A 157 -4.17 -4.60 -15.77
N TRP A 158 -4.57 -3.34 -15.52
CA TRP A 158 -4.20 -2.61 -14.31
C TRP A 158 -5.21 -2.83 -13.19
N THR A 159 -4.71 -2.89 -11.96
CA THR A 159 -5.53 -2.83 -10.75
C THR A 159 -5.51 -1.41 -10.22
N LEU A 160 -6.69 -0.80 -10.08
CA LEU A 160 -6.86 0.59 -9.65
C LEU A 160 -7.52 0.62 -8.26
N PRO A 161 -6.88 1.23 -7.24
CA PRO A 161 -7.56 1.52 -5.98
C PRO A 161 -8.71 2.52 -6.18
N VAL A 162 -9.82 2.23 -5.50
CA VAL A 162 -11.01 3.09 -5.41
C VAL A 162 -10.90 3.92 -4.14
N VAL A 163 -10.81 5.24 -4.26
CA VAL A 163 -10.67 6.15 -3.12
C VAL A 163 -12.02 6.40 -2.46
N TYR A 164 -12.06 6.40 -1.13
CA TYR A 164 -13.22 6.79 -0.32
C TYR A 164 -13.36 8.32 -0.24
N ALA A 165 -13.46 8.95 -1.41
CA ALA A 165 -13.69 10.38 -1.61
C ALA A 165 -14.68 10.57 -2.77
N LEU A 166 -15.04 11.81 -3.07
CA LEU A 166 -15.79 12.19 -4.26
C LEU A 166 -14.86 12.86 -5.27
N VAL A 167 -15.19 12.75 -6.57
CA VAL A 167 -14.40 13.38 -7.65
C VAL A 167 -14.32 14.92 -7.52
N ARG A 168 -15.32 15.52 -6.87
CA ARG A 168 -15.39 16.97 -6.61
C ARG A 168 -14.63 17.43 -5.36
N ASP A 169 -14.09 16.50 -4.57
CA ASP A 169 -13.32 16.86 -3.39
C ASP A 169 -11.96 17.45 -3.80
N SER A 170 -11.29 18.15 -2.88
CA SER A 170 -9.99 18.74 -3.19
C SER A 170 -8.94 17.64 -3.46
N PRO A 171 -7.89 17.93 -4.28
CA PRO A 171 -6.80 16.98 -4.51
C PRO A 171 -6.18 16.43 -3.21
N GLU A 172 -6.03 17.27 -2.19
CA GLU A 172 -5.50 16.91 -0.88
C GLU A 172 -6.43 15.95 -0.13
N THR A 173 -7.74 16.17 -0.24
CA THR A 173 -8.75 15.28 0.35
C THR A 173 -8.70 13.91 -0.33
N ILE A 174 -8.65 13.86 -1.65
CA ILE A 174 -8.55 12.60 -2.41
C ILE A 174 -7.26 11.87 -2.04
N ARG A 175 -6.13 12.58 -1.92
CA ARG A 175 -4.83 12.00 -1.57
C ARG A 175 -4.77 11.40 -0.16
N THR A 176 -5.44 12.04 0.81
CA THR A 176 -5.40 11.63 2.22
C THR A 176 -6.54 10.69 2.62
N SER A 177 -7.49 10.44 1.71
CA SER A 177 -8.64 9.56 1.93
C SER A 177 -8.25 8.08 1.89
N ASN A 178 -9.03 7.27 2.62
CA ASN A 178 -8.84 5.82 2.66
C ASN A 178 -9.21 5.16 1.33
N ILE A 179 -8.72 3.95 1.10
CA ILE A 179 -9.09 3.12 -0.05
C ILE A 179 -10.30 2.24 0.33
N MET A 180 -11.32 2.22 -0.53
CA MET A 180 -12.52 1.37 -0.39
C MET A 180 -12.25 -0.07 -0.78
N GLY A 181 -11.33 -0.26 -1.72
CA GLY A 181 -11.01 -1.52 -2.36
C GLY A 181 -10.37 -1.26 -3.70
N TYR A 182 -10.25 -2.32 -4.50
CA TYR A 182 -9.59 -2.30 -5.80
C TYR A 182 -10.53 -2.80 -6.89
N VAL A 183 -10.34 -2.26 -8.09
CA VAL A 183 -10.98 -2.74 -9.32
C VAL A 183 -9.91 -3.09 -10.35
N TYR A 184 -10.23 -4.03 -11.22
CA TYR A 184 -9.32 -4.48 -12.27
C TYR A 184 -9.85 -4.10 -13.65
N VAL A 185 -9.03 -3.45 -14.47
CA VAL A 185 -9.38 -3.08 -15.83
C VAL A 185 -9.07 -4.27 -16.75
N ALA A 186 -10.10 -5.03 -17.10
CA ALA A 186 -9.95 -6.23 -17.92
C ALA A 186 -9.67 -5.92 -19.41
N ASP A 187 -10.33 -4.90 -19.94
CA ASP A 187 -10.26 -4.55 -21.36
C ASP A 187 -10.72 -3.11 -21.59
N ILE A 188 -10.24 -2.49 -22.66
CA ILE A 188 -10.56 -1.12 -23.05
C ILE A 188 -10.90 -1.11 -24.54
N ASP A 189 -12.16 -0.82 -24.85
CA ASP A 189 -12.65 -0.63 -26.21
C ASP A 189 -12.66 0.87 -26.52
N LYS A 190 -11.60 1.34 -27.21
CA LYS A 190 -11.46 2.74 -27.61
C LYS A 190 -12.52 3.20 -28.62
N GLU A 191 -12.93 2.33 -29.53
CA GLU A 191 -13.91 2.67 -30.56
C GLU A 191 -15.28 2.91 -29.94
N LYS A 192 -15.69 2.04 -29.01
CA LYS A 192 -16.95 2.19 -28.28
C LYS A 192 -16.87 3.13 -27.08
N ARG A 193 -15.67 3.60 -26.70
CA ARG A 193 -15.40 4.38 -25.48
C ARG A 193 -15.92 3.67 -24.22
N LYS A 194 -15.66 2.36 -24.11
CA LYS A 194 -16.07 1.53 -22.96
C LYS A 194 -14.93 0.76 -22.34
N LEU A 195 -14.90 0.69 -21.02
CA LEU A 195 -14.01 -0.18 -20.25
C LEU A 195 -14.78 -1.39 -19.73
N ARG A 196 -14.12 -2.53 -19.71
CA ARG A 196 -14.57 -3.72 -18.99
C ARG A 196 -13.81 -3.77 -17.67
N ILE A 197 -14.53 -3.67 -16.56
CA ILE A 197 -13.95 -3.66 -15.22
C ILE A 197 -14.45 -4.87 -14.44
N LEU A 198 -13.54 -5.51 -13.72
CA LEU A 198 -13.82 -6.52 -12.72
C LEU A 198 -13.79 -5.86 -11.33
N ALA A 199 -14.85 -6.03 -10.55
CA ALA A 199 -14.96 -5.55 -9.18
C ALA A 199 -15.21 -6.71 -8.22
N PRO A 200 -14.70 -6.67 -6.98
CA PRO A 200 -14.92 -7.74 -6.00
C PRO A 200 -16.41 -7.87 -5.60
N VAL A 201 -17.17 -6.79 -5.74
CA VAL A 201 -18.61 -6.72 -5.42
C VAL A 201 -19.35 -6.13 -6.61
N GLY A 202 -20.52 -6.68 -6.94
CA GLY A 202 -21.38 -6.12 -7.98
C GLY A 202 -21.98 -4.78 -7.56
N GLY A 203 -21.99 -3.82 -8.48
CA GLY A 203 -22.54 -2.48 -8.23
C GLY A 203 -21.85 -1.42 -9.06
N ARG A 204 -22.51 -0.26 -9.19
CA ARG A 204 -21.90 0.89 -9.87
C ARG A 204 -20.80 1.47 -8.98
N LEU A 205 -19.64 1.77 -9.57
CA LEU A 205 -18.53 2.41 -8.86
C LEU A 205 -18.88 3.81 -8.34
N GLY A 206 -19.88 4.46 -8.95
CA GLY A 206 -20.33 5.80 -8.57
C GLY A 206 -19.30 6.87 -8.91
N ASP A 207 -19.46 8.05 -8.31
CA ASP A 207 -18.59 9.21 -8.52
C ASP A 207 -17.36 9.15 -7.60
N ARG A 208 -16.59 8.06 -7.72
CA ARG A 208 -15.41 7.76 -6.90
C ARG A 208 -14.11 7.94 -7.69
N PRO A 209 -13.10 8.63 -7.15
CA PRO A 209 -11.78 8.70 -7.78
C PRO A 209 -11.13 7.32 -7.82
N LEU A 210 -10.52 6.99 -8.95
CA LEU A 210 -9.59 5.87 -9.09
C LEU A 210 -8.17 6.42 -9.13
N LEU A 211 -7.20 5.74 -8.52
CA LEU A 211 -5.79 6.11 -8.65
C LEU A 211 -5.05 5.15 -9.57
N MET A 212 -4.19 5.70 -10.41
CA MET A 212 -3.27 4.99 -11.28
C MET A 212 -1.86 5.17 -10.71
N GLY A 213 -1.16 4.06 -10.46
CA GLY A 213 0.19 4.08 -9.94
C GLY A 213 0.94 2.79 -10.27
N LYS A 214 2.21 2.73 -9.87
CA LYS A 214 3.03 1.50 -9.97
C LYS A 214 2.57 0.40 -9.00
N TRP A 215 1.63 0.71 -8.11
CA TRP A 215 1.08 -0.21 -7.14
C TRP A 215 -0.46 -0.07 -7.04
N PRO A 216 -1.22 -1.19 -6.93
CA PRO A 216 -0.76 -2.57 -7.10
C PRO A 216 -0.13 -2.80 -8.48
N GLU A 217 0.73 -3.82 -8.61
CA GLU A 217 1.56 -4.02 -9.81
C GLU A 217 0.73 -3.97 -11.11
N PRO A 218 1.18 -3.21 -12.13
CA PRO A 218 0.48 -3.12 -13.41
C PRO A 218 0.67 -4.39 -14.23
N TYR A 219 -0.27 -4.67 -15.14
CA TYR A 219 -0.21 -5.76 -16.13
C TYR A 219 -0.28 -7.18 -15.56
N ILE A 220 -1.28 -7.44 -14.73
CA ILE A 220 -1.56 -8.81 -14.26
C ILE A 220 -2.74 -9.37 -15.05
N ASN A 221 -2.53 -10.45 -15.80
CA ASN A 221 -3.65 -11.11 -16.47
C ASN A 221 -4.44 -11.97 -15.47
N LEU A 222 -5.59 -11.45 -15.03
CA LEU A 222 -6.48 -12.13 -14.09
C LEU A 222 -7.52 -13.03 -14.78
N LEU A 223 -7.73 -12.88 -16.08
CA LEU A 223 -8.86 -13.48 -16.80
C LEU A 223 -8.47 -14.51 -17.86
N GLY A 224 -7.17 -14.79 -18.02
CA GLY A 224 -6.65 -15.73 -19.01
C GLY A 224 -6.14 -15.04 -20.27
#